data_AF-E1R5C6-F1
#
_entry.id   AF-E1R5C6-F1
#
_cell.length_a   1.000
_cell.length_b   1.000
_cell.length_c   1.000
_cell.angle_alpha   90.00
_cell.angle_beta   90.00
_cell.angle_gamma   90.00
#
_symmetry.space_group_name_H-M   'P 1'
#
loop_
_entity.id
_entity.type
_entity.pdbx_description
1 polymer ?
#
loop_
_entity_poly.entity_id
_entity_poly.type
_entity_poly.pdbx_seq_one_letter_code
_entity_poly.pdbx_strand_id
1 'polypeptide(L)'
;MKFKIIFLFFNLVIVLSFFVVFFMPLFMLGHEYAAIFWRDSWYLPIIFFLIIGGIDSYFLLNWRLFRNLEDENWDGVIAYLEDRLYQRGRISGQRIRILINAYLLKNNMQGIDRLESHLREHYPKLHSRFLLSLGIPRLLRTDAEGLEFFFGPHRDEARKDKEWINFLYGFSLLMQVRREEAMEHFVSMIRAGYVGPTVRLLLLYSLVPFTVEQDDVASLVSSESAEMKKRYSRPSLEKEIQRSREQVVPVILAKLTEDALNWLYPSKQEIEKEA
;
A
#
# COMPACT_ATOMS: atom_id res chain seq x y z
N MET A 1 17.46 -17.01 5.43
CA MET A 1 17.44 -17.97 6.56
C MET A 1 16.11 -18.69 6.54
N LYS A 2 16.08 -20.01 6.76
CA LYS A 2 14.83 -20.75 6.66
C LYS A 2 13.81 -20.23 7.67
N PHE A 3 12.53 -20.07 7.33
CA PHE A 3 11.49 -19.52 8.23
C PHE A 3 11.39 -20.34 9.52
N LYS A 4 11.64 -21.65 9.44
CA LYS A 4 11.75 -22.54 10.60
C LYS A 4 12.83 -22.11 11.59
N ILE A 5 13.95 -21.57 11.10
CA ILE A 5 15.06 -21.10 11.93
C ILE A 5 14.64 -19.82 12.65
N ILE A 6 13.98 -18.88 11.97
CA ILE A 6 13.48 -17.65 12.58
C ILE A 6 12.44 -18.00 13.66
N PHE A 7 11.50 -18.89 13.36
CA PHE A 7 10.51 -19.37 14.31
C PHE A 7 11.16 -20.05 15.53
N LEU A 8 12.14 -20.93 15.32
CA LEU A 8 12.89 -21.58 16.39
C LEU A 8 13.62 -20.55 17.26
N PHE A 9 14.29 -19.57 16.65
CA PHE A 9 15.04 -18.54 17.36
C PHE A 9 14.10 -17.64 18.18
N PHE A 10 12.96 -17.26 17.59
CA PHE A 10 11.93 -16.46 18.27
C PHE A 10 11.39 -17.19 19.51
N ASN A 11 11.01 -18.46 19.37
CA ASN A 11 10.54 -19.26 20.51
C ASN A 11 11.64 -19.49 21.54
N LEU A 12 12.88 -19.72 21.12
CA LEU A 12 14.03 -19.84 22.02
C LEU A 12 14.24 -18.57 22.84
N VAL A 13 14.23 -17.40 22.20
CA VAL A 13 14.40 -16.10 22.88
C VAL A 13 13.27 -15.84 23.87
N ILE A 14 12.02 -16.12 23.49
CA ILE A 14 10.86 -15.95 24.38
C ILE A 14 10.96 -16.87 25.59
N VAL A 15 11.25 -18.16 25.36
CA VAL A 15 11.41 -19.14 26.43
C VAL A 15 12.55 -18.72 27.35
N LEU A 16 13.71 -18.38 26.80
CA LEU A 16 14.86 -17.92 27.59
C LEU A 16 14.52 -16.66 28.41
N SER A 17 13.84 -15.68 27.81
CA SER A 17 13.42 -14.45 28.50
C SER A 17 12.47 -14.76 29.66
N PHE A 18 11.52 -15.68 29.45
CA PHE A 18 10.64 -16.14 30.52
C PHE A 18 11.40 -16.85 31.63
N PHE A 19 12.34 -17.75 31.29
CA PHE A 19 13.20 -18.39 32.27
C PHE A 19 13.98 -17.36 33.10
N VAL A 20 14.58 -16.36 32.46
CA VAL A 20 15.31 -15.30 33.18
C VAL A 20 14.37 -14.56 34.15
N VAL A 21 13.20 -14.10 33.70
CA VAL A 21 12.26 -13.37 34.56
C VAL A 21 11.72 -14.25 35.69
N PHE A 22 11.38 -15.51 35.40
CA PHE A 22 10.76 -16.42 36.36
C PHE A 22 11.74 -16.94 37.42
N PHE A 23 13.02 -17.13 37.06
CA PHE A 23 14.05 -17.64 37.96
C PHE A 23 14.99 -16.55 38.53
N MET A 24 14.93 -15.30 38.07
CA MET A 24 15.73 -14.19 38.63
C MET A 24 15.60 -14.06 40.16
N PRO A 25 14.41 -14.15 40.77
CA PRO A 25 14.28 -14.05 42.23
C PRO A 25 15.07 -15.14 42.98
N LEU A 26 15.16 -16.35 42.41
CA LEU A 26 15.93 -17.45 42.99
C LEU A 26 17.43 -17.15 43.00
N PHE A 27 17.96 -16.57 41.93
CA PHE A 27 19.39 -16.26 41.81
C PHE A 27 19.81 -15.00 42.57
N MET A 28 18.93 -14.01 42.71
CA MET A 28 19.27 -12.72 43.34
C MET A 28 18.87 -12.61 44.81
N LEU A 29 17.73 -13.20 45.21
CA LEU A 29 17.12 -12.99 46.54
C LEU A 29 17.12 -14.26 47.40
N GLY A 30 17.47 -15.41 46.82
CA GLY A 30 17.48 -16.70 47.51
C GLY A 30 16.13 -17.42 47.52
N HIS A 31 16.12 -18.65 48.06
CA HIS A 31 15.00 -19.59 47.92
C HIS A 31 13.70 -19.13 48.59
N GLU A 32 13.79 -18.51 49.77
CA GLU A 32 12.62 -18.08 50.55
C GLU A 32 11.79 -17.02 49.81
N TYR A 33 12.46 -16.02 49.22
CA TYR A 33 11.81 -14.97 48.42
C TYR A 33 11.30 -15.49 47.07
N ALA A 34 11.99 -16.46 46.46
CA ALA A 34 11.53 -17.10 45.22
C ALA A 34 10.22 -17.87 45.41
N ALA A 35 10.07 -18.59 46.53
CA ALA A 35 8.84 -19.32 46.84
C ALA A 35 7.63 -18.38 47.00
N ILE A 36 7.82 -17.22 47.63
CA ILE A 36 6.78 -16.18 47.75
C ILE A 36 6.43 -15.64 46.36
N PHE A 37 7.43 -15.28 45.55
CA PHE A 37 7.21 -14.77 44.20
C PHE A 37 6.42 -15.76 43.32
N TRP A 38 6.77 -17.05 43.33
CA TRP A 38 6.08 -18.06 42.54
C TRP A 38 4.65 -18.32 43.01
N ARG A 39 4.41 -18.24 44.33
CA ARG A 39 3.06 -18.35 44.88
C ARG A 39 2.19 -17.17 44.46
N ASP A 40 2.73 -15.96 44.53
CA ASP A 40 2.00 -14.73 44.20
C ASP A 40 1.85 -14.56 42.68
N SER A 41 2.77 -15.14 41.89
CA SER A 41 2.83 -15.03 40.42
C SER A 41 2.54 -16.33 39.68
N TRP A 42 1.79 -17.25 40.29
CA TRP A 42 1.45 -18.57 39.71
C TRP A 42 0.76 -18.50 38.34
N TYR A 43 0.12 -17.36 38.04
CA TYR A 43 -0.55 -17.11 36.77
C TYR A 43 0.43 -16.83 35.61
N LEU A 44 1.67 -16.43 35.89
CA LEU A 44 2.66 -16.07 34.85
C LEU A 44 2.96 -17.24 33.90
N PRO A 45 3.29 -18.47 34.38
CA PRO A 45 3.44 -19.64 33.51
C PRO A 45 2.21 -19.91 32.64
N ILE A 46 1.01 -19.77 33.19
CA ILE A 46 -0.24 -20.05 32.45
C ILE A 46 -0.43 -19.04 31.31
N ILE A 47 -0.29 -17.75 31.60
CA ILE A 47 -0.36 -16.70 30.58
C ILE A 47 0.72 -16.91 29.51
N PHE A 48 1.94 -17.27 29.94
CA PHE A 48 3.04 -17.57 29.04
C PHE A 48 2.72 -18.70 28.07
N PHE A 49 2.23 -19.85 28.56
CA PHE A 49 1.82 -20.97 27.72
C PHE A 49 0.64 -20.62 26.82
N LEU A 50 -0.29 -19.77 27.27
CA LEU A 50 -1.39 -19.29 26.44
C LEU A 50 -0.87 -18.43 25.28
N ILE A 51 0.06 -17.50 25.56
CA ILE A 51 0.67 -16.64 24.53
C ILE A 51 1.46 -17.48 23.52
N ILE A 52 2.37 -18.35 23.98
CA ILE A 52 3.13 -19.23 23.09
C ILE A 52 2.19 -20.13 22.29
N GLY A 53 1.24 -20.78 22.96
CA GLY A 53 0.29 -21.67 22.30
C GLY A 53 -0.53 -20.95 21.24
N GLY A 54 -0.94 -19.70 21.49
CA GLY A 54 -1.64 -18.86 20.52
C GLY A 54 -0.78 -18.50 19.32
N ILE A 55 0.47 -18.07 19.55
CA ILE A 55 1.42 -17.73 18.47
C ILE A 55 1.74 -18.99 17.66
N ASP A 56 2.18 -20.07 18.29
CA ASP A 56 2.53 -21.32 17.62
C ASP A 56 1.35 -21.88 16.82
N SER A 57 0.14 -21.84 17.38
CA SER A 57 -1.08 -22.23 16.66
C SER A 57 -1.29 -21.38 15.41
N TYR A 58 -1.12 -20.05 15.50
CA TYR A 58 -1.22 -19.16 14.33
C TYR A 58 -0.19 -19.51 13.25
N PHE A 59 1.05 -19.78 13.64
CA PHE A 59 2.12 -20.18 12.72
C PHE A 59 1.82 -21.51 12.05
N LEU A 60 1.40 -22.52 12.80
CA LEU A 60 1.04 -23.84 12.28
C LEU A 60 -0.14 -23.76 11.30
N LEU A 61 -1.18 -22.97 11.63
CA LEU A 61 -2.36 -22.79 10.78
C LEU A 61 -2.08 -22.08 9.46
N ASN A 62 -1.04 -21.24 9.40
CA ASN A 62 -0.63 -20.51 8.20
C ASN A 62 0.68 -21.03 7.59
N TRP A 63 1.18 -22.17 8.06
CA TRP A 63 2.47 -22.71 7.67
C TRP A 63 2.63 -22.94 6.16
N ARG A 64 1.55 -23.39 5.49
CA ARG A 64 1.55 -23.57 4.02
C ARG A 64 1.81 -22.26 3.28
N LEU A 65 1.19 -21.16 3.74
CA LEU A 65 1.39 -19.84 3.16
C LEU A 65 2.83 -19.37 3.37
N PHE A 66 3.36 -19.52 4.60
CA PHE A 66 4.72 -19.10 4.90
C PHE A 66 5.77 -19.89 4.12
N ARG A 67 5.58 -21.21 3.97
CA ARG A 67 6.46 -22.04 3.14
C ARG A 67 6.44 -21.60 1.69
N ASN A 68 5.26 -21.39 1.10
CA ASN A 68 5.17 -20.95 -0.29
C ASN A 68 5.79 -19.55 -0.48
N LEU A 69 5.70 -18.65 0.51
CA LEU A 69 6.37 -17.35 0.46
C LEU A 69 7.89 -17.47 0.60
N GLU A 70 8.37 -18.38 1.47
CA GLU A 70 9.80 -18.64 1.67
C GLU A 70 10.46 -19.26 0.43
N ASP A 71 9.76 -20.18 -0.21
CA ASP A 71 10.22 -20.86 -1.44
C ASP A 71 10.00 -19.99 -2.70
N GLU A 72 9.52 -18.74 -2.54
CA GLU A 72 9.09 -17.84 -3.62
C GLU A 72 8.10 -18.50 -4.61
N ASN A 73 7.37 -19.50 -4.15
CA ASN A 73 6.37 -20.23 -4.91
C ASN A 73 5.06 -19.45 -4.95
N TRP A 74 5.04 -18.38 -5.76
CA TRP A 74 3.90 -17.49 -5.92
C TRP A 74 2.64 -18.21 -6.43
N ASP A 75 2.79 -19.21 -7.30
CA ASP A 75 1.66 -20.01 -7.77
C ASP A 75 1.01 -20.80 -6.62
N GLY A 76 1.83 -21.36 -5.73
CA GLY A 76 1.36 -22.00 -4.50
C GLY A 76 0.70 -21.03 -3.52
N VAL A 77 1.19 -19.79 -3.43
CA VAL A 77 0.54 -18.73 -2.62
C VAL A 77 -0.84 -18.40 -3.17
N ILE A 78 -0.94 -18.19 -4.49
CA ILE A 78 -2.20 -17.88 -5.17
C ILE A 78 -3.20 -19.01 -4.95
N ALA A 79 -2.85 -20.25 -5.28
CA ALA A 79 -3.76 -21.39 -5.15
C ALA A 79 -4.26 -21.58 -3.71
N TYR A 80 -3.39 -21.40 -2.71
CA TYR A 80 -3.76 -21.49 -1.31
C TYR A 80 -4.74 -20.39 -0.87
N LEU A 81 -4.53 -19.16 -1.34
CA LEU A 81 -5.40 -18.02 -0.99
C LEU A 81 -6.73 -18.07 -1.75
N GLU A 82 -6.72 -18.49 -3.02
CA GLU A 82 -7.93 -18.73 -3.82
C GLU A 82 -8.81 -19.82 -3.19
N ASP A 83 -8.24 -20.95 -2.76
CA ASP A 83 -8.98 -22.00 -2.04
C ASP A 83 -9.71 -21.45 -0.81
N ARG A 84 -9.01 -20.66 0.01
CA ARG A 84 -9.60 -20.09 1.22
C ARG A 84 -10.64 -19.01 0.95
N LEU A 85 -10.46 -18.26 -0.14
CA LEU A 85 -11.40 -17.23 -0.55
C LEU A 85 -12.66 -17.87 -1.13
N TYR A 86 -12.52 -18.58 -2.24
CA TYR A 86 -13.64 -19.03 -3.06
C TYR A 86 -14.34 -20.27 -2.50
N GLN A 87 -13.61 -21.20 -1.85
CA GLN A 87 -14.24 -22.41 -1.32
C GLN A 87 -14.64 -22.29 0.15
N ARG A 88 -13.81 -21.64 0.96
CA ARG A 88 -14.02 -21.62 2.43
C ARG A 88 -14.66 -20.33 2.96
N GLY A 89 -14.79 -19.30 2.13
CA GLY A 89 -15.37 -18.00 2.51
C GLY A 89 -14.66 -17.27 3.66
N ARG A 90 -13.42 -17.66 4.00
CA ARG A 90 -12.67 -17.13 5.15
C ARG A 90 -11.51 -16.28 4.69
N ILE A 91 -11.75 -14.99 4.54
CA ILE A 91 -10.72 -14.05 4.09
C ILE A 91 -10.54 -12.85 5.01
N SER A 92 -9.27 -12.45 5.17
CA SER A 92 -8.87 -11.23 5.86
C SER A 92 -8.33 -10.23 4.84
N GLY A 93 -8.38 -8.94 5.16
CA GLY A 93 -7.81 -7.90 4.27
C GLY A 93 -6.32 -8.12 3.99
N GLN A 94 -5.55 -8.63 4.96
CA GLN A 94 -4.15 -8.96 4.73
C GLN A 94 -3.96 -10.04 3.66
N ARG A 95 -4.81 -11.06 3.64
CA ARG A 95 -4.78 -12.12 2.61
C ARG A 95 -5.16 -11.59 1.24
N ILE A 96 -6.15 -10.70 1.14
CA ILE A 96 -6.49 -10.02 -0.11
C ILE A 96 -5.29 -9.23 -0.63
N ARG A 97 -4.64 -8.44 0.23
CA ARG A 97 -3.46 -7.67 -0.15
C ARG A 97 -2.34 -8.57 -0.70
N ILE A 98 -2.05 -9.68 -0.01
CA ILE A 98 -1.05 -10.66 -0.48
C ILE A 98 -1.47 -11.26 -1.83
N LEU A 99 -2.74 -11.62 -1.99
CA LEU A 99 -3.25 -12.19 -3.23
C LEU A 99 -3.15 -11.22 -4.40
N ILE A 100 -3.55 -9.95 -4.22
CA ILE A 100 -3.41 -8.90 -5.24
C ILE A 100 -1.93 -8.75 -5.62
N ASN A 101 -1.03 -8.62 -4.64
CA ASN A 101 0.40 -8.47 -4.91
C ASN A 101 0.97 -9.70 -5.64
N ALA A 102 0.55 -10.91 -5.26
CA ALA A 102 0.97 -12.14 -5.93
C ALA A 102 0.47 -12.19 -7.38
N TYR A 103 -0.78 -11.78 -7.65
CA TYR A 103 -1.28 -11.65 -9.02
C TYR A 103 -0.47 -10.64 -9.83
N LEU A 104 -0.16 -9.47 -9.27
CA LEU A 104 0.64 -8.46 -9.96
C LEU A 104 2.05 -8.94 -10.29
N LEU A 105 2.73 -9.58 -9.33
CA LEU A 105 4.06 -10.20 -9.53
C LEU A 105 4.05 -11.23 -10.66
N LYS A 106 2.94 -11.97 -10.80
CA LYS A 106 2.74 -12.97 -11.85
C LYS A 106 2.09 -12.44 -13.12
N ASN A 107 1.87 -11.14 -13.22
CA ASN A 107 1.13 -10.49 -14.30
C ASN A 107 -0.26 -11.12 -14.57
N ASN A 108 -0.88 -11.69 -13.54
CA ASN A 108 -2.18 -12.37 -13.63
C ASN A 108 -3.33 -11.36 -13.43
N MET A 109 -3.54 -10.51 -14.44
CA MET A 109 -4.59 -9.48 -14.40
C MET A 109 -6.01 -10.09 -14.35
N GLN A 110 -6.23 -11.23 -14.99
CA GLN A 110 -7.51 -11.96 -14.92
C GLN A 110 -7.82 -12.43 -13.50
N GLY A 111 -6.80 -12.80 -12.71
CA GLY A 111 -6.94 -13.11 -11.30
C GLY A 111 -7.49 -11.94 -10.49
N ILE A 112 -7.01 -10.72 -10.76
CA ILE A 112 -7.51 -9.51 -10.12
C ILE A 112 -8.93 -9.18 -10.57
N ASP A 113 -9.26 -9.34 -11.85
CA ASP A 113 -10.62 -9.13 -12.36
C ASP A 113 -11.63 -10.08 -11.70
N ARG A 114 -11.29 -11.38 -11.56
CA ARG A 114 -12.10 -12.37 -10.84
C ARG A 114 -12.26 -12.02 -9.36
N LEU A 115 -11.16 -11.61 -8.71
CA LEU A 115 -11.16 -11.19 -7.32
C LEU A 115 -12.05 -9.95 -7.11
N GLU A 116 -11.96 -8.95 -7.99
CA GLU A 116 -12.78 -7.74 -7.94
C GLU A 116 -14.26 -8.08 -7.97
N SER A 117 -14.68 -8.88 -8.96
CA SER A 117 -16.08 -9.28 -9.12
C SER A 117 -16.59 -10.04 -7.90
N HIS A 118 -15.80 -10.98 -7.38
CA HIS A 118 -16.18 -11.75 -6.20
C HIS A 118 -16.25 -10.90 -4.92
N LEU A 119 -15.33 -9.95 -4.74
CA LEU A 119 -15.37 -9.03 -3.60
C LEU A 119 -16.55 -8.07 -3.71
N ARG A 120 -16.89 -7.59 -4.91
CA ARG A 120 -18.03 -6.70 -5.14
C ARG A 120 -19.34 -7.39 -4.73
N GLU A 121 -19.49 -8.66 -5.09
CA GLU A 121 -20.72 -9.43 -4.84
C GLU A 121 -20.84 -9.90 -3.39
N HIS A 122 -19.77 -10.48 -2.83
CA HIS A 122 -19.85 -11.16 -1.53
C HIS A 122 -19.24 -10.38 -0.36
N TYR A 123 -18.35 -9.43 -0.63
CA TYR A 123 -17.56 -8.73 0.39
C TYR A 123 -17.43 -7.22 0.11
N PRO A 124 -18.54 -6.45 0.02
CA PRO A 124 -18.52 -5.05 -0.44
C PRO A 124 -17.63 -4.13 0.42
N LYS A 125 -17.52 -4.41 1.72
CA LYS A 125 -16.59 -3.67 2.61
C LYS A 125 -15.12 -3.88 2.23
N LEU A 126 -14.75 -5.09 1.82
CA LEU A 126 -13.39 -5.41 1.38
C LEU A 126 -13.14 -4.89 -0.03
N HIS A 127 -14.13 -4.97 -0.92
CA HIS A 127 -14.07 -4.34 -2.23
C HIS A 127 -13.76 -2.85 -2.13
N SER A 128 -14.57 -2.09 -1.37
CA SER A 128 -14.36 -0.66 -1.15
C SER A 128 -12.96 -0.36 -0.58
N ARG A 129 -12.51 -1.14 0.42
CA ARG A 129 -11.17 -0.99 1.02
C ARG A 129 -10.02 -1.18 0.03
N PHE A 130 -10.17 -2.06 -0.96
CA PHE A 130 -9.13 -2.38 -1.94
C PHE A 130 -9.38 -1.77 -3.32
N LEU A 131 -10.36 -0.87 -3.45
CA LEU A 131 -10.79 -0.29 -4.73
C LEU A 131 -9.60 0.20 -5.57
N LEU A 132 -8.71 1.00 -4.99
CA LEU A 132 -7.52 1.51 -5.69
C LEU A 132 -6.67 0.38 -6.29
N SER A 133 -6.43 -0.70 -5.55
CA SER A 133 -5.64 -1.83 -6.01
C SER A 133 -6.39 -2.71 -7.01
N LEU A 134 -7.71 -2.82 -6.90
CA LEU A 134 -8.56 -3.58 -7.82
C LEU A 134 -8.71 -2.87 -9.18
N GLY A 135 -8.49 -1.56 -9.24
CA GLY A 135 -8.49 -0.78 -10.49
C GLY A 135 -7.20 -0.91 -11.32
N ILE A 136 -6.13 -1.46 -10.75
CA ILE A 136 -4.81 -1.56 -11.40
C ILE A 136 -4.82 -2.24 -12.78
N PRO A 137 -5.51 -3.38 -12.98
CA PRO A 137 -5.56 -4.02 -14.30
C PRO A 137 -6.03 -3.08 -15.41
N ARG A 138 -6.99 -2.20 -15.12
CA ARG A 138 -7.52 -1.24 -16.08
C ARG A 138 -6.47 -0.18 -16.43
N LEU A 139 -5.74 0.30 -15.43
CA LEU A 139 -4.61 1.21 -15.63
C LEU A 139 -3.51 0.59 -16.50
N LEU A 140 -3.13 -0.67 -16.22
CA LEU A 140 -2.08 -1.36 -16.96
C LEU A 140 -2.47 -1.73 -18.40
N ARG A 141 -3.75 -1.97 -18.65
CA ARG A 141 -4.30 -2.22 -20.00
C ARG A 141 -4.59 -0.94 -20.78
N THR A 142 -4.38 0.23 -20.19
CA THR A 142 -4.74 1.52 -20.78
C THR A 142 -6.25 1.60 -21.09
N ASP A 143 -7.08 0.90 -20.30
CA ASP A 143 -8.55 0.86 -20.44
C ASP A 143 -9.14 2.13 -19.80
N ALA A 144 -9.17 3.20 -20.59
CA ALA A 144 -9.56 4.52 -20.12
C ALA A 144 -11.05 4.60 -19.75
N GLU A 145 -11.94 4.01 -20.56
CA GLU A 145 -13.37 3.95 -20.27
C GLU A 145 -13.65 3.11 -19.02
N GLY A 146 -12.99 1.96 -18.90
CA GLY A 146 -13.11 1.11 -17.72
C GLY A 146 -12.61 1.79 -16.46
N LEU A 147 -11.53 2.57 -16.52
CA LEU A 147 -11.04 3.37 -15.39
C LEU A 147 -12.06 4.42 -14.95
N GLU A 148 -12.63 5.16 -15.90
CA GLU A 148 -13.64 6.18 -15.62
C GLU A 148 -14.86 5.55 -14.95
N PHE A 149 -15.40 4.49 -15.54
CA PHE A 149 -16.56 3.78 -15.00
C PHE A 149 -16.28 3.18 -13.61
N PHE A 150 -15.08 2.68 -13.39
CA PHE A 150 -14.71 2.03 -12.13
C PHE A 150 -14.49 3.02 -11.00
N PHE A 151 -13.84 4.16 -11.25
CA PHE A 151 -13.51 5.13 -10.20
C PHE A 151 -14.52 6.28 -10.06
N GLY A 152 -15.24 6.61 -11.15
CA GLY A 152 -16.22 7.70 -11.21
C GLY A 152 -17.24 7.68 -10.07
N PRO A 153 -17.94 6.56 -9.82
CA PRO A 153 -18.95 6.46 -8.76
C PRO A 153 -18.41 6.68 -7.34
N HIS A 154 -17.10 6.52 -7.14
CA HIS A 154 -16.46 6.56 -5.82
C HIS A 154 -15.71 7.86 -5.53
N ARG A 155 -15.77 8.85 -6.43
CA ARG A 155 -15.03 10.12 -6.33
C ARG A 155 -15.34 10.92 -5.07
N ASP A 156 -16.61 10.95 -4.68
CA ASP A 156 -17.10 11.80 -3.59
C ASP A 156 -17.08 11.12 -2.22
N GLU A 157 -16.78 9.82 -2.19
CA GLU A 157 -16.70 9.06 -0.95
C GLU A 157 -15.60 9.57 -0.01
N ALA A 158 -15.90 9.63 1.29
CA ALA A 158 -14.91 9.97 2.31
C ALA A 158 -13.98 8.76 2.56
N ARG A 159 -12.77 8.81 1.99
CA ARG A 159 -11.80 7.71 2.05
C ARG A 159 -10.35 8.18 2.02
N LYS A 160 -9.44 7.33 2.51
CA LYS A 160 -8.01 7.68 2.67
C LYS A 160 -7.27 7.85 1.34
N ASP A 161 -7.70 7.11 0.32
CA ASP A 161 -7.18 7.06 -1.04
C ASP A 161 -7.99 7.93 -2.03
N LYS A 162 -8.82 8.85 -1.50
CA LYS A 162 -9.70 9.73 -2.30
C LYS A 162 -8.92 10.52 -3.36
N GLU A 163 -7.77 11.05 -2.99
CA GLU A 163 -6.91 11.82 -3.90
C GLU A 163 -6.45 10.99 -5.10
N TRP A 164 -6.08 9.73 -4.88
CA TRP A 164 -5.62 8.83 -5.94
C TRP A 164 -6.76 8.40 -6.85
N ILE A 165 -7.94 8.14 -6.29
CA ILE A 165 -9.14 7.83 -7.07
C ILE A 165 -9.52 9.00 -7.98
N ASN A 166 -9.53 10.22 -7.43
CA ASN A 166 -9.87 11.41 -8.21
C ASN A 166 -8.79 11.73 -9.26
N PHE A 167 -7.51 11.50 -8.94
CA PHE A 167 -6.43 11.62 -9.92
C PHE A 167 -6.60 10.59 -11.06
N LEU A 168 -6.81 9.31 -10.74
CA LEU A 168 -6.98 8.27 -11.76
C LEU A 168 -8.24 8.47 -12.61
N TYR A 169 -9.32 9.01 -12.02
CA TYR A 169 -10.48 9.46 -12.78
C TYR A 169 -10.10 10.57 -13.78
N GLY A 170 -9.46 11.66 -13.34
CA GLY A 170 -9.05 12.72 -14.28
C GLY A 170 -8.02 12.24 -15.31
N PHE A 171 -7.14 11.33 -14.92
CA PHE A 171 -6.19 10.69 -15.82
C PHE A 171 -6.90 9.84 -16.89
N SER A 172 -7.99 9.16 -16.53
CA SER A 172 -8.83 8.44 -17.50
C SER A 172 -9.47 9.38 -18.53
N LEU A 173 -9.86 10.59 -18.13
CA LEU A 173 -10.36 11.62 -19.06
C LEU A 173 -9.25 12.07 -20.04
N LEU A 174 -8.03 12.29 -19.54
CA LEU A 174 -6.88 12.60 -20.41
C LEU A 174 -6.61 11.49 -21.42
N MET A 175 -6.65 10.23 -20.99
CA MET A 175 -6.44 9.07 -21.86
C MET A 175 -7.51 8.97 -22.96
N GLN A 176 -8.73 9.45 -22.70
CA GLN A 176 -9.82 9.55 -23.67
C GLN A 176 -9.78 10.83 -24.52
N VAL A 177 -8.73 11.66 -24.40
CA VAL A 177 -8.59 12.94 -25.11
C VAL A 177 -9.68 13.96 -24.74
N ARG A 178 -10.39 13.76 -23.61
CA ARG A 178 -11.35 14.71 -23.02
C ARG A 178 -10.60 15.79 -22.23
N ARG A 179 -9.81 16.57 -22.97
CA ARG A 179 -8.78 17.48 -22.47
C ARG A 179 -9.33 18.56 -21.54
N GLU A 180 -10.38 19.26 -21.97
CA GLU A 180 -11.01 20.34 -21.19
C GLU A 180 -11.57 19.82 -19.86
N GLU A 181 -12.32 18.71 -19.89
CA GLU A 181 -12.90 18.11 -18.68
C GLU A 181 -11.82 17.63 -17.69
N ALA A 182 -10.75 17.03 -18.19
CA ALA A 182 -9.63 16.60 -17.36
C ALA A 182 -8.92 17.79 -16.70
N MET A 183 -8.71 18.85 -17.46
CA MET A 183 -8.08 20.08 -16.98
C MET A 183 -8.92 20.75 -15.90
N GLU A 184 -10.22 20.97 -16.14
CA GLU A 184 -11.14 21.54 -15.16
C GLU A 184 -11.15 20.73 -13.87
N HIS A 185 -11.20 19.39 -13.99
CA HIS A 185 -11.17 18.48 -12.85
C HIS A 185 -9.87 18.61 -12.04
N PHE A 186 -8.70 18.63 -12.69
CA PHE A 186 -7.42 18.78 -12.01
C PHE A 186 -7.25 20.16 -11.36
N VAL A 187 -7.67 21.23 -12.03
CA VAL A 187 -7.69 22.60 -11.46
C VAL A 187 -8.58 22.64 -10.22
N SER A 188 -9.76 22.03 -10.27
CA SER A 188 -10.66 21.93 -9.12
C SER A 188 -10.01 21.16 -7.95
N MET A 189 -9.32 20.05 -8.23
CA MET A 189 -8.61 19.28 -7.20
C MET A 189 -7.52 20.10 -6.51
N ILE A 190 -6.71 20.85 -7.28
CA ILE A 190 -5.66 21.71 -6.73
C ILE A 190 -6.26 22.81 -5.86
N ARG A 191 -7.31 23.50 -6.36
CA ARG A 191 -7.99 24.60 -5.65
C ARG A 191 -8.68 24.13 -4.36
N ALA A 192 -9.12 22.88 -4.29
CA ALA A 192 -9.67 22.30 -3.08
C ALA A 192 -8.62 22.15 -1.95
N GLY A 193 -7.31 22.23 -2.26
CA GLY A 193 -6.22 22.36 -1.28
C GLY A 193 -5.83 21.08 -0.53
N TYR A 194 -6.64 20.03 -0.56
CA TYR A 194 -6.39 18.77 0.16
C TYR A 194 -5.85 17.67 -0.74
N VAL A 195 -4.60 17.85 -1.21
CA VAL A 195 -3.90 16.85 -2.03
C VAL A 195 -2.49 16.61 -1.49
N GLY A 196 -2.13 15.36 -1.27
CA GLY A 196 -0.81 14.92 -0.86
C GLY A 196 0.26 15.26 -1.90
N PRO A 197 1.54 15.33 -1.49
CA PRO A 197 2.62 15.87 -2.33
C PRO A 197 2.83 15.08 -3.62
N THR A 198 2.68 13.75 -3.59
CA THR A 198 2.83 12.90 -4.79
C THR A 198 1.71 13.16 -5.80
N VAL A 199 0.44 13.16 -5.37
CA VAL A 199 -0.69 13.41 -6.27
C VAL A 199 -0.65 14.85 -6.78
N ARG A 200 -0.29 15.82 -5.93
CA ARG A 200 -0.14 17.22 -6.33
C ARG A 200 0.92 17.39 -7.42
N LEU A 201 2.07 16.73 -7.30
CA LEU A 201 3.11 16.72 -8.34
C LEU A 201 2.55 16.22 -9.68
N LEU A 202 1.83 15.08 -9.65
CA LEU A 202 1.25 14.49 -10.85
C LEU A 202 0.17 15.37 -11.48
N LEU A 203 -0.67 16.02 -10.67
CA LEU A 203 -1.68 16.98 -11.15
C LEU A 203 -1.02 18.16 -11.87
N LEU A 204 0.00 18.77 -11.26
CA LEU A 204 0.72 19.90 -11.85
C LEU A 204 1.38 19.50 -13.17
N TYR A 205 2.07 18.37 -13.19
CA TYR A 205 2.71 17.86 -14.40
C TYR A 205 1.68 17.54 -15.50
N SER A 206 0.51 17.00 -15.13
CA SER A 206 -0.58 16.73 -16.07
C SER A 206 -1.23 18.00 -16.64
N LEU A 207 -1.07 19.15 -15.98
CA LEU A 207 -1.58 20.45 -16.43
C LEU A 207 -0.60 21.21 -17.35
N VAL A 208 0.67 20.79 -17.43
CA VAL A 208 1.69 21.46 -18.27
C VAL A 208 1.25 21.66 -19.72
N PRO A 209 0.63 20.68 -20.42
CA PRO A 209 0.22 20.88 -21.81
C PRO A 209 -0.80 22.01 -22.02
N PHE A 210 -1.53 22.41 -20.97
CA PHE A 210 -2.59 23.41 -21.03
C PHE A 210 -2.08 24.84 -20.77
N THR A 211 -0.85 25.00 -20.26
CA THR A 211 -0.31 26.32 -19.90
C THR A 211 0.00 27.20 -21.12
N VAL A 212 0.05 26.62 -22.32
CA VAL A 212 0.28 27.36 -23.57
C VAL A 212 -0.99 28.09 -24.03
N GLU A 213 -2.16 27.51 -23.76
CA GLU A 213 -3.44 27.97 -24.29
C GLU A 213 -4.24 28.76 -23.23
N GLN A 214 -3.96 28.55 -21.94
CA GLN A 214 -4.73 29.13 -20.84
C GLN A 214 -3.84 29.80 -19.79
N ASP A 215 -3.88 31.13 -19.76
CA ASP A 215 -3.06 31.97 -18.87
C ASP A 215 -3.36 31.73 -17.37
N ASP A 216 -4.61 31.41 -17.03
CA ASP A 216 -5.01 31.12 -15.66
C ASP A 216 -4.45 29.78 -15.18
N VAL A 217 -4.42 28.76 -16.04
CA VAL A 217 -3.76 27.49 -15.78
C VAL A 217 -2.25 27.68 -15.67
N ALA A 218 -1.64 28.47 -16.55
CA ALA A 218 -0.21 28.80 -16.49
C ALA A 218 0.17 29.46 -15.16
N SER A 219 -0.65 30.43 -14.72
CA SER A 219 -0.48 31.13 -13.45
C SER A 219 -0.63 30.18 -12.25
N LEU A 220 -1.62 29.28 -12.29
CA LEU A 220 -1.83 28.26 -11.26
C LEU A 220 -0.63 27.31 -11.18
N VAL A 221 -0.21 26.73 -12.30
CA VAL A 221 0.91 25.78 -12.34
C VAL A 221 2.20 26.45 -11.83
N SER A 222 2.48 27.69 -12.24
CA SER A 222 3.65 28.45 -11.80
C SER A 222 3.64 28.69 -10.28
N SER A 223 2.53 29.20 -9.75
CA SER A 223 2.39 29.52 -8.32
C SER A 223 2.46 28.28 -7.41
N GLU A 224 1.77 27.20 -7.78
CA GLU A 224 1.75 25.94 -7.03
C GLU A 224 3.10 25.21 -7.12
N SER A 225 3.78 25.26 -8.28
CA SER A 225 5.13 24.71 -8.43
C SER A 225 6.14 25.45 -7.56
N ALA A 226 6.06 26.78 -7.50
CA ALA A 226 6.89 27.59 -6.62
C ALA A 226 6.62 27.26 -5.14
N GLU A 227 5.36 27.08 -4.76
CA GLU A 227 4.99 26.64 -3.40
C GLU A 227 5.56 25.25 -3.08
N MET A 228 5.42 24.29 -3.99
CA MET A 228 6.00 22.95 -3.82
C MET A 228 7.52 23.00 -3.63
N LYS A 229 8.23 23.79 -4.44
CA LYS A 229 9.69 23.99 -4.32
C LYS A 229 10.08 24.65 -3.00
N LYS A 230 9.24 25.54 -2.46
CA LYS A 230 9.46 26.17 -1.16
C LYS A 230 9.32 25.17 0.00
N ARG A 231 8.36 24.24 -0.11
CA ARG A 231 8.07 23.24 0.94
C ARG A 231 8.98 22.02 0.86
N TYR A 232 9.36 21.59 -0.33
CA TYR A 232 10.11 20.36 -0.57
C TYR A 232 11.36 20.63 -1.40
N SER A 233 12.49 20.07 -0.98
CA SER A 233 13.64 19.85 -1.86
C SER A 233 13.44 18.57 -2.67
N ARG A 234 14.17 18.40 -3.78
CA ARG A 234 14.11 17.17 -4.59
C ARG A 234 14.29 15.89 -3.76
N PRO A 235 15.32 15.74 -2.89
CA PRO A 235 15.47 14.53 -2.07
C PRO A 235 14.33 14.34 -1.05
N SER A 236 13.77 15.44 -0.53
CA SER A 236 12.62 15.38 0.39
C SER A 236 11.37 14.87 -0.33
N LEU A 237 11.10 15.38 -1.54
CA LEU A 237 9.96 14.96 -2.33
C LEU A 237 10.11 13.51 -2.83
N GLU A 238 11.31 13.09 -3.22
CA GLU A 238 11.61 11.68 -3.53
C GLU A 238 11.32 10.76 -2.35
N LYS A 239 11.65 11.18 -1.13
CA LYS A 239 11.33 10.42 0.09
C LYS A 239 9.82 10.32 0.33
N GLU A 240 9.06 11.39 0.08
CA GLU A 240 7.59 11.35 0.16
C GLU A 240 6.97 10.43 -0.90
N ILE A 241 7.50 10.45 -2.13
CA ILE A 241 7.12 9.51 -3.19
C ILE A 241 7.45 8.07 -2.78
N GLN A 242 8.61 7.81 -2.18
CA GLN A 242 8.97 6.47 -1.70
C GLN A 242 8.06 6.01 -0.57
N ARG A 243 7.66 6.90 0.35
CA ARG A 243 6.67 6.59 1.40
C ARG A 243 5.31 6.22 0.82
N SER A 244 4.90 6.87 -0.27
CA SER A 244 3.62 6.54 -0.93
C SER A 244 3.66 5.22 -1.70
N ARG A 245 4.84 4.65 -2.01
CA ARG A 245 5.01 3.31 -2.64
C ARG A 245 4.53 2.13 -1.78
N GLU A 246 4.15 2.35 -0.52
CA GLU A 246 3.34 1.37 0.21
C GLU A 246 2.01 1.08 -0.49
N GLN A 247 1.57 2.00 -1.35
CA GLN A 247 0.49 1.83 -2.31
C GLN A 247 1.07 1.40 -3.66
N VAL A 248 0.36 0.50 -4.34
CA VAL A 248 0.84 -0.08 -5.59
C VAL A 248 0.75 0.90 -6.78
N VAL A 249 -0.17 1.87 -6.75
CA VAL A 249 -0.38 2.82 -7.85
C VAL A 249 0.84 3.72 -8.13
N PRO A 250 1.50 4.35 -7.14
CA PRO A 250 2.76 5.06 -7.34
C PRO A 250 3.88 4.22 -7.99
N VAL A 251 3.90 2.92 -7.75
CA VAL A 251 4.89 2.02 -8.36
C VAL A 251 4.59 1.81 -9.84
N ILE A 252 3.31 1.68 -10.20
CA ILE A 252 2.89 1.56 -11.60
C ILE A 252 3.15 2.85 -12.37
N LEU A 253 2.93 3.99 -11.73
CA LEU A 253 3.17 5.31 -12.30
C LEU A 253 4.59 5.83 -12.02
N ALA A 254 5.55 4.94 -11.73
CA ALA A 254 6.91 5.35 -11.35
C ALA A 254 7.57 6.23 -12.40
N LYS A 255 7.42 5.87 -13.69
CA LYS A 255 7.96 6.67 -14.80
C LYS A 255 7.32 8.06 -14.86
N LEU A 256 5.98 8.13 -14.83
CA LEU A 256 5.26 9.42 -14.83
C LEU A 256 5.66 10.29 -13.64
N THR A 257 5.88 9.67 -12.48
CA THR A 257 6.32 10.36 -11.27
C THR A 257 7.76 10.88 -11.39
N GLU A 258 8.64 10.12 -12.04
CA GLU A 258 10.02 10.52 -12.33
C GLU A 258 10.07 11.67 -13.33
N ASP A 259 9.29 11.58 -14.42
CA ASP A 259 9.16 12.64 -15.42
C ASP A 259 8.63 13.94 -14.78
N ALA A 260 7.60 13.84 -13.94
CA ALA A 260 7.06 14.97 -13.19
C ALA A 260 8.07 15.59 -12.21
N LEU A 261 8.89 14.76 -11.57
CA LEU A 261 9.93 15.22 -10.66
C LEU A 261 11.06 15.95 -11.40
N ASN A 262 11.46 15.44 -12.56
CA ASN A 262 12.46 16.07 -13.42
C ASN A 262 11.95 17.40 -13.98
N TRP A 263 10.67 17.46 -14.38
CA TRP A 263 10.03 18.73 -14.76
C TRP A 263 10.04 19.74 -13.60
N LEU A 264 9.72 19.33 -12.37
CA LEU A 264 9.71 20.25 -11.24
C LEU A 264 11.13 20.69 -10.85
N TYR A 265 12.12 19.79 -10.88
CA TYR A 265 13.52 20.09 -10.57
C TYR A 265 14.42 19.72 -11.76
N PRO A 266 14.45 20.55 -12.82
CA PRO A 266 15.27 20.29 -14.00
C PRO A 266 16.73 20.20 -13.59
N SER A 267 17.43 19.24 -14.18
CA SER A 267 18.88 19.18 -14.05
C SER A 267 19.52 20.35 -14.82
N LYS A 268 20.71 20.80 -14.40
CA LYS A 268 21.45 21.88 -15.10
C LYS A 268 21.62 21.63 -16.61
N GLN A 269 21.66 20.36 -17.04
CA GLN A 269 21.82 19.96 -18.44
C GLN A 269 20.53 20.03 -19.28
N GLU A 270 19.35 20.05 -18.65
CA GLU A 270 18.07 20.19 -19.36
C GLU A 270 17.72 21.66 -19.61
N ILE A 271 18.13 22.55 -18.69
CA ILE A 271 17.98 24.00 -18.82
C ILE A 271 18.75 24.55 -20.04
N GLU A 272 19.89 23.94 -20.39
CA GLU A 272 20.70 24.31 -21.57
C GLU A 272 20.15 23.77 -22.90
N LYS A 273 19.16 22.86 -22.88
CA LYS A 273 18.52 22.33 -24.10
C LYS A 273 17.22 23.06 -24.46
N GLU A 274 16.60 23.73 -23.49
CA GLU A 274 15.36 24.50 -23.66
C GLU A 274 15.60 26.02 -23.79
N ALA A 275 16.86 26.49 -23.66
CA ALA A 275 17.29 27.86 -23.90
C ALA A 275 17.90 28.03 -25.29
#